data_AF-A0A6B2SXN5-F1
#
_entry.id   AF-A0A6B2SXN5-F1
#
_cell.length_a   1.000
_cell.length_b   1.000
_cell.length_c   1.000
_cell.angle_alpha   90.00
_cell.angle_beta   90.00
_cell.angle_gamma   90.00
#
_symmetry.space_group_name_H-M   'P 1'
#
loop_
_entity.id
_entity.type
_entity.pdbx_description
1 polymer ?
#
loop_
_entity_poly.entity_id
_entity_poly.type
_entity_poly.pdbx_seq_one_letter_code
_entity_poly.pdbx_strand_id
1 'polypeptide(L)'
;EAEGGGNGGGEDVVSDGGSRKARTGPPWRRGYAPDVVVEYAQHRLAALGSKNPCTLTGHWTPGVIDSNTEAKLICYQKAVVRTGQNSGNNTAQIFETDDVGTLGRATLTSLWAQGIRPDAVRSGADTWEVVQLQAAFWWASQAGISDEDLDRDRAYAEHGVAYFKNGRSAPTTARYNKNTAAHIKDYQASVGLPETGTADSATLRALVGGSVHHPGVTGR
;
A
#
# COMPACT_ATOMS: atom_id res chain seq x y z
N GLU A 1 62.63 -33.12 24.15
CA GLU A 1 61.75 -32.15 24.81
C GLU A 1 61.47 -31.02 23.83
N ALA A 2 60.22 -30.60 23.72
CA ALA A 2 59.78 -29.57 22.78
C ALA A 2 59.26 -28.35 23.56
N GLU A 3 59.92 -27.22 23.37
CA GLU A 3 59.44 -25.86 23.62
C GLU A 3 59.84 -25.10 22.33
N GLY A 4 59.05 -24.27 21.65
CA GLY A 4 58.01 -23.35 22.06
C GLY A 4 58.32 -22.04 21.32
N GLY A 5 57.42 -21.53 20.47
CA GLY A 5 57.63 -20.25 19.79
C GLY A 5 56.67 -20.03 18.61
N GLY A 6 55.63 -19.24 18.83
CA GLY A 6 54.57 -18.97 17.86
C GLY A 6 54.85 -17.83 16.88
N ASN A 7 54.05 -17.80 15.80
CA ASN A 7 53.72 -16.68 14.92
C ASN A 7 52.51 -17.17 14.09
N GLY A 8 51.30 -16.59 14.09
CA GLY A 8 50.95 -15.18 13.94
C GLY A 8 50.56 -14.93 12.48
N GLY A 9 49.26 -14.88 12.17
CA GLY A 9 48.68 -14.60 10.84
C GLY A 9 47.48 -15.51 10.59
N GLY A 10 46.26 -15.09 10.86
CA GLY A 10 45.59 -13.99 10.19
C GLY A 10 44.42 -14.62 9.43
N GLU A 11 43.29 -14.79 10.12
CA GLU A 11 42.03 -15.11 9.46
C GLU A 11 41.71 -13.98 8.49
N ASP A 12 41.83 -14.26 7.20
CA ASP A 12 41.29 -13.41 6.14
C ASP A 12 39.76 -13.37 6.31
N VAL A 13 39.30 -12.42 7.11
CA VAL A 13 37.93 -11.93 7.06
C VAL A 13 37.78 -11.32 5.68
N VAL A 14 37.23 -12.11 4.77
CA VAL A 14 36.78 -11.65 3.46
C VAL A 14 35.67 -10.63 3.72
N SER A 15 36.07 -9.35 3.79
CA SER A 15 35.16 -8.22 3.76
C SER A 15 34.50 -8.21 2.38
N ASP A 16 33.33 -8.84 2.27
CA ASP A 16 32.45 -8.67 1.13
C ASP A 16 31.85 -7.26 1.18
N GLY A 17 32.65 -6.29 0.75
CA GLY A 17 32.28 -4.90 0.48
C GLY A 17 31.47 -4.77 -0.81
N GLY A 18 30.53 -5.69 -1.07
CA GLY A 18 29.55 -5.57 -2.12
C GLY A 18 28.47 -4.58 -1.72
N SER A 19 28.40 -3.45 -2.41
CA SER A 19 27.24 -2.54 -2.40
C SER A 19 26.00 -3.31 -2.86
N ARG A 20 25.33 -4.03 -1.94
CA ARG A 20 24.07 -4.72 -2.24
C ARG A 20 23.10 -3.68 -2.79
N LYS A 21 22.71 -3.83 -4.05
CA LYS A 21 21.69 -3.00 -4.69
C LYS A 21 20.45 -2.99 -3.78
N ALA A 22 19.99 -1.79 -3.43
CA ALA A 22 18.83 -1.64 -2.57
C ALA A 22 17.63 -2.38 -3.18
N ARG A 23 16.86 -3.07 -2.33
CA ARG A 23 15.67 -3.83 -2.76
C ARG A 23 14.60 -2.89 -3.32
N THR A 24 13.80 -3.40 -4.25
CA THR A 24 12.69 -2.69 -4.89
C THR A 24 11.42 -3.52 -4.80
N GLY A 25 10.25 -2.87 -4.88
CA GLY A 25 8.95 -3.51 -4.89
C GLY A 25 8.37 -3.87 -3.51
N PRO A 26 7.12 -4.34 -3.48
CA PRO A 26 6.42 -4.67 -2.25
C PRO A 26 6.99 -5.93 -1.56
N PRO A 27 6.78 -6.09 -0.25
CA PRO A 27 6.39 -5.01 0.67
C PRO A 27 7.55 -4.01 0.81
N TRP A 28 7.27 -2.72 0.67
CA TRP A 28 8.29 -1.69 0.87
C TRP A 28 8.54 -1.50 2.37
N ARG A 29 9.80 -1.30 2.74
CA ARG A 29 10.25 -1.01 4.11
C ARG A 29 11.54 -0.19 4.10
N ARG A 30 12.01 0.23 5.28
CA ARG A 30 13.28 0.95 5.42
C ARG A 30 14.44 0.22 4.73
N GLY A 31 15.30 0.99 4.06
CA GLY A 31 16.46 0.48 3.32
C GLY A 31 16.19 0.04 1.88
N TYR A 32 14.94 0.15 1.40
CA TYR A 32 14.59 -0.07 0.00
C TYR A 32 14.89 1.18 -0.84
N ALA A 33 15.05 1.00 -2.15
CA ALA A 33 15.21 2.11 -3.07
C ALA A 33 13.92 2.97 -3.15
N PRO A 34 14.02 4.24 -3.56
CA PRO A 34 12.85 5.09 -3.78
C PRO A 34 11.86 4.47 -4.77
N ASP A 35 10.57 4.58 -4.49
CA ASP A 35 9.48 4.12 -5.37
C ASP A 35 8.28 5.09 -5.32
N VAL A 36 7.68 5.39 -6.46
CA VAL A 36 6.55 6.32 -6.55
C VAL A 36 5.31 5.83 -5.81
N VAL A 37 5.17 4.51 -5.63
CA VAL A 37 4.10 3.92 -4.81
C VAL A 37 4.25 4.34 -3.34
N VAL A 38 5.48 4.42 -2.84
CA VAL A 38 5.77 4.92 -1.49
C VAL A 38 5.50 6.42 -1.41
N GLU A 39 5.84 7.19 -2.44
CA GLU A 39 5.57 8.63 -2.47
C GLU A 39 4.06 8.91 -2.44
N TYR A 40 3.27 8.13 -3.19
CA TYR A 40 1.80 8.18 -3.12
C TYR A 40 1.31 7.92 -1.69
N ALA A 41 1.80 6.87 -1.03
CA ALA A 41 1.41 6.54 0.35
C ALA A 41 1.77 7.68 1.33
N GLN A 42 2.94 8.30 1.18
CA GLN A 42 3.34 9.47 1.97
C GLN A 42 2.38 10.64 1.79
N HIS A 43 2.03 10.99 0.55
CA HIS A 43 1.03 12.03 0.29
C HIS A 43 -0.34 11.68 0.86
N ARG A 44 -0.75 10.41 0.79
CA ARG A 44 -2.02 9.97 1.37
C ARG A 44 -2.03 10.12 2.89
N LEU A 45 -0.95 9.73 3.57
CA LEU A 45 -0.78 9.91 5.01
C LEU A 45 -0.77 11.39 5.39
N ALA A 46 -0.09 12.25 4.63
CA ALA A 46 -0.08 13.70 4.85
C ALA A 46 -1.48 14.33 4.64
N ALA A 47 -2.31 13.70 3.79
CA ALA A 47 -3.66 14.16 3.48
C ALA A 47 -4.74 13.72 4.49
N LEU A 48 -4.42 12.93 5.52
CA LEU A 48 -5.36 12.46 6.55
C LEU A 48 -5.95 13.60 7.41
N GLY A 49 -5.32 14.79 7.40
CA GLY A 49 -5.80 16.00 8.05
C GLY A 49 -5.10 16.30 9.39
N SER A 50 -4.96 17.58 9.74
CA SER A 50 -4.14 18.02 10.88
C SER A 50 -4.58 17.50 12.25
N LYS A 51 -5.84 17.10 12.40
CA LYS A 51 -6.38 16.52 13.65
C LYS A 51 -6.16 15.01 13.76
N ASN A 52 -5.76 14.34 12.69
CA ASN A 52 -5.48 12.92 12.71
C ASN A 52 -4.05 12.68 13.21
N PRO A 53 -3.83 11.94 14.32
CA PRO A 53 -2.50 11.73 14.89
C PRO A 53 -1.56 10.95 13.97
N CYS A 54 -2.11 10.18 13.03
CA CYS A 54 -1.36 9.42 12.05
C CYS A 54 -0.99 10.22 10.79
N THR A 55 -1.35 11.51 10.73
CA THR A 55 -0.94 12.38 9.63
C THR A 55 0.57 12.50 9.56
N LEU A 56 1.11 12.32 8.36
CA LEU A 56 2.53 12.55 8.07
C LEU A 56 2.79 14.06 7.97
N THR A 57 3.67 14.55 8.83
CA THR A 57 4.04 15.95 8.95
C THR A 57 5.57 16.09 9.05
N GLY A 58 6.06 17.32 8.91
CA GLY A 58 7.50 17.59 8.92
C GLY A 58 8.17 17.22 7.60
N HIS A 59 9.46 16.91 7.65
CA HIS A 59 10.21 16.46 6.48
C HIS A 59 10.10 14.94 6.33
N TRP A 60 9.97 14.47 5.09
CA TRP A 60 10.13 13.07 4.69
C TRP A 60 10.81 13.01 3.33
N THR A 61 11.48 11.90 3.05
CA THR A 61 12.15 11.70 1.75
C THR A 61 11.16 11.11 0.74
N PRO A 62 10.85 11.79 -0.38
CA PRO A 62 9.90 11.28 -1.37
C PRO A 62 10.24 9.87 -1.85
N GLY A 63 9.26 8.98 -1.80
CA GLY A 63 9.40 7.60 -2.29
C GLY A 63 10.21 6.68 -1.39
N VAL A 64 10.71 7.15 -0.25
CA VAL A 64 11.51 6.35 0.68
C VAL A 64 10.78 6.21 2.02
N ILE A 65 10.62 4.98 2.49
CA ILE A 65 10.19 4.75 3.87
C ILE A 65 11.36 5.07 4.78
N ASP A 66 11.39 6.29 5.30
CA ASP A 66 12.26 6.73 6.39
C ASP A 66 11.60 6.47 7.76
N SER A 67 12.27 6.84 8.85
CA SER A 67 11.75 6.62 10.21
C SER A 67 10.44 7.37 10.48
N ASN A 68 10.24 8.54 9.86
CA ASN A 68 9.01 9.31 10.03
C ASN A 68 7.86 8.63 9.28
N THR A 69 8.08 8.24 8.02
CA THR A 69 7.12 7.51 7.19
C THR A 69 6.72 6.19 7.83
N GLU A 70 7.68 5.40 8.29
CA GLU A 70 7.45 4.13 9.01
C GLU A 70 6.58 4.33 10.25
N ALA A 71 6.90 5.31 11.10
CA ALA A 71 6.11 5.60 12.30
C ALA A 71 4.64 5.95 11.98
N LYS A 72 4.40 6.65 10.86
CA LYS A 72 3.05 7.01 10.42
C LYS A 72 2.30 5.86 9.77
N LEU A 73 2.99 4.98 9.04
CA LEU A 73 2.42 3.71 8.59
C LEU A 73 1.97 2.86 9.79
N ILE A 74 2.84 2.68 10.80
CA ILE A 74 2.49 1.94 12.03
C ILE A 74 1.26 2.54 12.71
N CYS A 75 1.21 3.87 12.86
CA CYS A 75 0.06 4.56 13.45
C CYS A 75 -1.22 4.27 12.66
N TYR A 76 -1.15 4.45 11.34
CA TYR A 76 -2.27 4.27 10.42
C TYR A 76 -2.82 2.84 10.47
N GLN A 77 -1.96 1.84 10.30
CA GLN A 77 -2.35 0.43 10.32
C GLN A 77 -3.06 0.05 11.62
N LYS A 78 -2.47 0.44 12.77
CA LYS A 78 -3.10 0.23 14.09
C LYS A 78 -4.45 0.95 14.23
N ALA A 79 -4.57 2.15 13.68
CA ALA A 79 -5.84 2.89 13.71
C ALA A 79 -6.93 2.23 12.86
N VAL A 80 -6.58 1.69 11.69
CA VAL A 80 -7.52 0.93 10.85
C VAL A 80 -8.02 -0.31 11.59
N VAL A 81 -7.12 -1.12 12.13
CA VAL A 81 -7.48 -2.35 12.89
C VAL A 81 -8.35 -2.01 14.09
N ARG A 82 -7.95 -1.04 14.91
CA ARG A 82 -8.75 -0.58 16.06
C ARG A 82 -10.14 -0.12 15.65
N THR A 83 -10.26 0.58 14.52
CA THR A 83 -11.56 1.06 14.02
C THR A 83 -12.46 -0.12 13.65
N GLY A 84 -11.97 -1.11 12.91
CA GLY A 84 -12.76 -2.28 12.54
C GLY A 84 -13.17 -3.10 13.77
N GLN A 85 -12.25 -3.33 14.71
CA GLN A 85 -12.53 -4.06 15.96
C GLN A 85 -13.54 -3.36 16.87
N ASN A 86 -13.47 -2.03 17.00
CA ASN A 86 -14.31 -1.30 17.94
C ASN A 86 -15.69 -0.94 17.37
N SER A 87 -15.80 -0.76 16.05
CA SER A 87 -17.01 -0.19 15.44
C SER A 87 -17.59 -1.00 14.28
N GLY A 88 -16.87 -2.00 13.76
CA GLY A 88 -17.28 -2.71 12.54
C GLY A 88 -17.31 -1.84 11.29
N ASN A 89 -16.71 -0.64 11.33
CA ASN A 89 -16.66 0.29 10.21
C ASN A 89 -15.66 -0.12 9.13
N ASN A 90 -14.86 -1.16 9.36
CA ASN A 90 -14.03 -1.83 8.36
C ASN A 90 -13.72 -3.27 8.83
N THR A 91 -13.05 -4.07 8.00
CA THR A 91 -12.78 -5.50 8.27
C THR A 91 -11.58 -5.77 9.20
N ALA A 92 -10.75 -4.77 9.51
CA ALA A 92 -9.56 -4.89 10.37
C ALA A 92 -8.51 -5.94 9.93
N GLN A 93 -8.40 -6.22 8.64
CA GLN A 93 -7.57 -7.30 8.09
C GLN A 93 -6.16 -6.89 7.64
N ILE A 94 -5.73 -5.64 7.83
CA ILE A 94 -4.39 -5.18 7.41
C ILE A 94 -3.27 -6.16 7.82
N PHE A 95 -3.26 -6.59 9.08
CA PHE A 95 -2.21 -7.47 9.61
C PHE A 95 -2.43 -8.96 9.32
N GLU A 96 -3.45 -9.32 8.54
CA GLU A 96 -3.55 -10.68 7.99
C GLU A 96 -2.54 -10.89 6.85
N THR A 97 -2.04 -9.81 6.24
CA THR A 97 -1.11 -9.89 5.09
C THR A 97 0.18 -9.08 5.29
N ASP A 98 0.07 -7.88 5.87
CA ASP A 98 1.20 -6.97 5.97
C ASP A 98 1.87 -7.01 7.35
N ASP A 99 3.20 -6.93 7.37
CA ASP A 99 3.95 -6.69 8.60
C ASP A 99 3.80 -5.24 9.07
N VAL A 100 3.86 -5.04 10.39
CA VAL A 100 3.80 -3.72 11.02
C VAL A 100 4.87 -2.78 10.46
N GLY A 101 4.45 -1.60 9.99
CA GLY A 101 5.33 -0.56 9.46
C GLY A 101 5.76 -0.76 8.01
N THR A 102 5.38 -1.86 7.38
CA THR A 102 5.60 -2.07 5.94
C THR A 102 4.48 -1.46 5.12
N LEU A 103 4.80 -1.01 3.91
CA LEU A 103 3.79 -0.74 2.88
C LEU A 103 3.65 -2.00 2.05
N GLY A 104 2.75 -2.90 2.47
CA GLY A 104 2.43 -4.11 1.74
C GLY A 104 1.10 -3.99 1.00
N ARG A 105 0.56 -5.15 0.63
CA ARG A 105 -0.66 -5.24 -0.17
C ARG A 105 -1.84 -4.62 0.55
N ALA A 106 -2.11 -5.07 1.77
CA ALA A 106 -3.29 -4.68 2.51
C ALA A 106 -3.26 -3.19 2.94
N THR A 107 -2.08 -2.69 3.31
CA THR A 107 -1.89 -1.29 3.71
C THR A 107 -2.10 -0.34 2.53
N LEU A 108 -1.55 -0.66 1.36
CA LEU A 108 -1.73 0.18 0.19
C LEU A 108 -3.17 0.12 -0.36
N THR A 109 -3.82 -1.06 -0.34
CA THR A 109 -5.26 -1.18 -0.64
C THR A 109 -6.08 -0.24 0.26
N SER A 110 -5.82 -0.28 1.57
CA SER A 110 -6.49 0.57 2.54
C SER A 110 -6.28 2.06 2.26
N LEU A 111 -5.05 2.48 1.96
CA LEU A 111 -4.70 3.86 1.65
C LEU A 111 -5.40 4.37 0.37
N TRP A 112 -5.44 3.57 -0.69
CA TRP A 112 -6.20 3.89 -1.91
C TRP A 112 -7.68 4.08 -1.65
N ALA A 113 -8.27 3.21 -0.83
CA ALA A 113 -9.70 3.21 -0.57
C ALA A 113 -10.17 4.33 0.37
N GLN A 114 -9.26 4.93 1.15
CA GLN A 114 -9.61 6.02 2.06
C GLN A 114 -10.34 7.13 1.29
N GLY A 115 -11.41 7.67 1.88
CA GLY A 115 -12.11 8.85 1.35
C GLY A 115 -12.92 8.63 0.07
N ILE A 116 -12.93 7.43 -0.51
CA ILE A 116 -13.85 7.08 -1.59
C ILE A 116 -15.27 7.09 -1.04
N ARG A 117 -16.17 7.83 -1.69
CA ARG A 117 -17.59 7.84 -1.34
C ARG A 117 -18.40 6.99 -2.32
N PRO A 118 -19.36 6.18 -1.85
CA PRO A 118 -20.17 5.32 -2.73
C PRO A 118 -20.86 6.07 -3.88
N ASP A 119 -21.32 7.30 -3.66
CA ASP A 119 -21.97 8.15 -4.68
C ASP A 119 -21.02 8.53 -5.82
N ALA A 120 -19.73 8.68 -5.52
CA ALA A 120 -18.71 9.08 -6.49
C ALA A 120 -18.23 7.92 -7.37
N VAL A 121 -18.59 6.67 -7.03
CA VAL A 121 -18.16 5.45 -7.73
C VAL A 121 -19.33 4.57 -8.16
N ARG A 122 -20.50 5.16 -8.38
CA ARG A 122 -21.65 4.47 -8.97
C ARG A 122 -21.45 4.20 -10.46
N SER A 123 -22.21 3.25 -11.01
CA SER A 123 -22.23 2.97 -12.46
C SER A 123 -22.38 4.23 -13.30
N GLY A 124 -21.51 4.41 -14.30
CA GLY A 124 -21.48 5.57 -15.17
C GLY A 124 -20.80 6.82 -14.59
N ALA A 125 -20.40 6.82 -13.30
CA ALA A 125 -19.60 7.90 -12.74
C ALA A 125 -18.27 8.04 -13.50
N ASP A 126 -17.82 9.28 -13.68
CA ASP A 126 -16.56 9.62 -14.33
C ASP A 126 -15.82 10.61 -13.42
N THR A 127 -15.07 10.05 -12.47
CA THR A 127 -14.51 10.79 -11.33
C THR A 127 -13.10 10.32 -11.02
N TRP A 128 -12.41 11.10 -10.19
CA TRP A 128 -11.13 10.72 -9.60
C TRP A 128 -11.27 9.52 -8.64
N GLU A 129 -12.37 9.45 -7.91
CA GLU A 129 -12.67 8.34 -7.01
C GLU A 129 -12.79 7.01 -7.75
N VAL A 130 -13.22 7.00 -9.02
CA VAL A 130 -13.19 5.78 -9.84
C VAL A 130 -11.74 5.38 -10.18
N VAL A 131 -10.82 6.33 -10.39
CA VAL A 131 -9.39 6.02 -10.59
C VAL A 131 -8.82 5.37 -9.31
N GLN A 132 -9.06 5.98 -8.15
CA GLN A 132 -8.62 5.44 -6.86
C GLN A 132 -9.21 4.05 -6.59
N LEU A 133 -10.49 3.86 -6.93
CA LEU A 133 -11.18 2.60 -6.76
C LEU A 133 -10.59 1.50 -7.64
N GLN A 134 -10.31 1.80 -8.91
CA GLN A 134 -9.66 0.86 -9.82
C GLN A 134 -8.28 0.47 -9.29
N ALA A 135 -7.45 1.46 -8.89
CA ALA A 135 -6.14 1.20 -8.30
C ALA A 135 -6.24 0.28 -7.07
N ALA A 136 -7.21 0.54 -6.17
CA ALA A 136 -7.44 -0.30 -5.00
C ALA A 136 -7.78 -1.76 -5.36
N PHE A 137 -8.68 -1.98 -6.33
CA PHE A 137 -9.08 -3.34 -6.72
C PHE A 137 -7.99 -4.10 -7.46
N TRP A 138 -7.32 -3.44 -8.42
CA TRP A 138 -6.19 -4.04 -9.12
C TRP A 138 -5.14 -4.48 -8.11
N TRP A 139 -4.75 -3.61 -7.18
CA TRP A 139 -3.77 -3.93 -6.15
C TRP A 139 -4.24 -5.05 -5.19
N ALA A 140 -5.48 -4.96 -4.69
CA ALA A 140 -6.01 -5.93 -3.73
C ALA A 140 -6.15 -7.34 -4.30
N SER A 141 -6.41 -7.46 -5.61
CA SER A 141 -6.69 -8.75 -6.26
C SER A 141 -5.42 -9.53 -6.63
N GLN A 142 -4.23 -8.91 -6.58
CA GLN A 142 -2.97 -9.55 -6.99
C GLN A 142 -2.30 -10.32 -5.86
N ALA A 143 -2.34 -11.66 -5.86
CA ALA A 143 -1.57 -12.46 -4.89
C ALA A 143 -0.09 -12.68 -5.30
N GLY A 144 0.20 -12.65 -6.60
CA GLY A 144 1.56 -12.54 -7.15
C GLY A 144 1.64 -11.29 -8.00
N ILE A 145 2.73 -10.52 -7.87
CA ILE A 145 2.88 -9.21 -8.52
C ILE A 145 4.05 -9.32 -9.52
N SER A 146 3.73 -9.33 -10.81
CA SER A 146 4.73 -9.28 -11.89
C SER A 146 5.38 -7.90 -11.99
N ASP A 147 6.42 -7.76 -12.81
CA ASP A 147 6.99 -6.44 -13.08
C ASP A 147 6.00 -5.57 -13.89
N GLU A 148 5.25 -6.17 -14.82
CA GLU A 148 4.20 -5.47 -15.58
C GLU A 148 3.06 -4.96 -14.69
N ASP A 149 2.66 -5.78 -13.71
CA ASP A 149 1.67 -5.37 -12.72
C ASP A 149 2.18 -4.19 -11.89
N LEU A 150 3.43 -4.26 -11.44
CA LEU A 150 4.03 -3.21 -10.63
C LEU A 150 4.16 -1.90 -11.42
N ASP A 151 4.45 -1.96 -12.72
CA ASP A 151 4.52 -0.77 -13.57
C ASP A 151 3.15 -0.11 -13.77
N ARG A 152 2.07 -0.92 -13.90
CA ARG A 152 0.69 -0.39 -13.87
C ARG A 152 0.41 0.31 -12.54
N ASP A 153 0.77 -0.32 -11.43
CA ASP A 153 0.46 0.21 -10.10
C ASP A 153 1.28 1.49 -9.79
N ARG A 154 2.50 1.59 -10.32
CA ARG A 154 3.29 2.83 -10.35
C ARG A 154 2.63 3.93 -11.17
N ALA A 155 2.08 3.63 -12.34
CA ALA A 155 1.36 4.62 -13.15
C ALA A 155 0.12 5.17 -12.41
N TYR A 156 -0.63 4.32 -11.69
CA TYR A 156 -1.69 4.81 -10.80
C TYR A 156 -1.14 5.69 -9.68
N ALA A 157 -0.04 5.28 -9.03
CA ALA A 157 0.60 6.07 -7.98
C ALA A 157 1.07 7.44 -8.48
N GLU A 158 1.59 7.56 -9.71
CA GLU A 158 1.94 8.83 -10.34
C GLU A 158 0.74 9.77 -10.45
N HIS A 159 -0.43 9.27 -10.89
CA HIS A 159 -1.67 10.06 -10.89
C HIS A 159 -2.05 10.51 -9.47
N GLY A 160 -1.88 9.64 -8.48
CA GLY A 160 -2.15 9.96 -7.08
C GLY A 160 -1.21 11.03 -6.51
N VAL A 161 0.09 10.93 -6.79
CA VAL A 161 1.09 11.95 -6.43
C VAL A 161 0.76 13.29 -7.10
N ALA A 162 0.47 13.28 -8.40
CA ALA A 162 0.07 14.48 -9.14
C ALA A 162 -1.20 15.13 -8.58
N TYR A 163 -2.21 14.32 -8.23
CA TYR A 163 -3.43 14.79 -7.57
C TYR A 163 -3.12 15.58 -6.29
N PHE A 164 -2.27 15.04 -5.41
CA PHE A 164 -1.93 15.74 -4.17
C PHE A 164 -1.04 16.98 -4.39
N LYS A 165 -0.05 16.89 -5.28
CA LYS A 165 0.83 18.03 -5.60
C LYS A 165 0.07 19.20 -6.23
N ASN A 166 -0.97 18.92 -7.01
CA ASN A 166 -1.81 19.93 -7.65
C ASN A 166 -2.98 20.39 -6.77
N GLY A 167 -2.85 20.31 -5.44
CA GLY A 167 -3.87 20.80 -4.52
C GLY A 167 -5.18 20.02 -4.57
N ARG A 168 -5.13 18.71 -4.85
CA ARG A 168 -6.29 17.82 -5.02
C ARG A 168 -7.12 18.10 -6.28
N SER A 169 -6.46 18.62 -7.32
CA SER A 169 -7.02 18.67 -8.67
C SER A 169 -6.74 17.35 -9.38
N ALA A 170 -7.80 16.70 -9.90
CA ALA A 170 -7.69 15.42 -10.59
C ALA A 170 -6.90 15.55 -11.89
N PRO A 171 -5.74 14.88 -12.05
CA PRO A 171 -4.99 14.92 -13.31
C PRO A 171 -5.68 14.10 -14.41
N THR A 172 -6.56 13.18 -14.02
CA THR A 172 -7.37 12.34 -14.90
C THR A 172 -8.60 11.85 -14.15
N THR A 173 -9.60 11.37 -14.90
CA THR A 173 -10.77 10.67 -14.37
C THR A 173 -10.91 9.32 -15.07
N ALA A 174 -11.66 8.42 -14.45
CA ALA A 174 -12.01 7.14 -15.07
C ALA A 174 -13.51 6.92 -14.99
N ARG A 175 -14.06 6.31 -16.04
CA ARG A 175 -15.47 5.95 -16.08
C ARG A 175 -15.72 4.59 -15.44
N TYR A 176 -16.69 4.53 -14.54
CA TYR A 176 -17.22 3.26 -14.05
C TYR A 176 -18.04 2.61 -15.17
N ASN A 177 -17.48 1.56 -15.77
CA ASN A 177 -18.08 0.83 -16.89
C ASN A 177 -18.27 -0.66 -16.54
N LYS A 178 -18.69 -1.46 -17.53
CA LYS A 178 -18.88 -2.92 -17.35
C LYS A 178 -17.60 -3.65 -16.94
N ASN A 179 -16.43 -3.17 -17.39
CA ASN A 179 -15.15 -3.76 -17.01
C ASN A 179 -14.82 -3.47 -15.55
N THR A 180 -15.03 -2.23 -15.09
CA THR A 180 -14.91 -1.89 -13.66
C THR A 180 -15.84 -2.75 -12.81
N ALA A 181 -17.10 -2.93 -13.24
CA ALA A 181 -18.06 -3.78 -12.53
C ALA A 181 -17.61 -5.25 -12.47
N ALA A 182 -17.00 -5.78 -13.53
CA ALA A 182 -16.47 -7.14 -13.55
C ALA A 182 -15.33 -7.33 -12.54
N HIS A 183 -14.33 -6.43 -12.54
CA HIS A 183 -13.24 -6.48 -11.57
C HIS A 183 -13.72 -6.35 -10.12
N ILE A 184 -14.79 -5.58 -9.88
CA ILE A 184 -15.41 -5.50 -8.56
C ILE A 184 -15.99 -6.85 -8.14
N LYS A 185 -16.64 -7.58 -9.04
CA LYS A 185 -17.15 -8.93 -8.75
C LYS A 185 -16.02 -9.89 -8.42
N ASP A 186 -14.96 -9.87 -9.22
CA ASP A 186 -13.80 -10.74 -9.00
C ASP A 186 -13.20 -10.48 -7.62
N TYR A 187 -13.00 -9.22 -7.25
CA TYR A 187 -12.55 -8.86 -5.91
C TYR A 187 -13.55 -9.32 -4.85
N GLN A 188 -14.84 -9.01 -5.00
CA GLN A 188 -15.88 -9.37 -4.02
C GLN A 188 -15.88 -10.88 -3.76
N ALA A 189 -15.89 -11.70 -4.80
CA ALA A 189 -15.77 -13.15 -4.71
C ALA A 189 -14.50 -13.56 -3.94
N SER A 190 -13.37 -12.94 -4.28
CA SER A 190 -12.06 -13.27 -3.70
C SER A 190 -11.94 -12.98 -2.20
N VAL A 191 -12.74 -12.06 -1.67
CA VAL A 191 -12.79 -11.69 -0.24
C VAL A 191 -14.08 -12.13 0.46
N GLY A 192 -14.89 -12.97 -0.20
CA GLY A 192 -16.10 -13.56 0.39
C GLY A 192 -17.31 -12.62 0.51
N LEU A 193 -17.36 -11.55 -0.28
CA LEU A 193 -18.50 -10.64 -0.37
C LEU A 193 -19.47 -11.07 -1.49
N PRO A 194 -20.75 -10.64 -1.45
CA PRO A 194 -21.67 -10.82 -2.56
C PRO A 194 -21.16 -10.13 -3.85
N GLU A 195 -21.16 -10.86 -4.97
CA GLU A 195 -20.67 -10.42 -6.28
C GLU A 195 -21.62 -9.47 -7.03
N THR A 196 -21.97 -8.35 -6.38
CA THR A 196 -22.89 -7.36 -6.95
C THR A 196 -22.29 -6.58 -8.11
N GLY A 197 -20.95 -6.52 -8.20
CA GLY A 197 -20.25 -5.67 -9.18
C GLY A 197 -20.49 -4.19 -8.94
N THR A 198 -20.84 -3.82 -7.71
CA THR A 198 -21.04 -2.45 -7.23
C THR A 198 -20.11 -2.22 -6.05
N ALA A 199 -19.34 -1.13 -6.06
CA ALA A 199 -18.51 -0.71 -4.93
C ALA A 199 -19.36 -0.13 -3.79
N ASP A 200 -20.20 -0.98 -3.22
CA ASP A 200 -21.11 -0.66 -2.12
C ASP A 200 -20.36 -0.48 -0.79
N SER A 201 -21.11 -0.10 0.26
CA SER A 201 -20.54 0.14 1.58
C SER A 201 -19.85 -1.10 2.18
N ALA A 202 -20.24 -2.33 1.82
CA ALA A 202 -19.53 -3.51 2.31
C ALA A 202 -18.18 -3.65 1.60
N THR A 203 -18.18 -3.46 0.28
CA THR A 203 -16.99 -3.51 -0.58
C THR A 203 -15.95 -2.46 -0.18
N LEU A 204 -16.37 -1.20 0.00
CA LEU A 204 -15.48 -0.12 0.41
C LEU A 204 -14.93 -0.33 1.82
N ARG A 205 -15.74 -0.86 2.75
CA ARG A 205 -15.27 -1.20 4.11
C ARG A 205 -14.25 -2.32 4.12
N ALA A 206 -14.38 -3.30 3.24
CA ALA A 206 -13.39 -4.36 3.07
C ALA A 206 -12.05 -3.80 2.57
N LEU A 207 -12.08 -2.98 1.51
CA LEU A 207 -10.86 -2.34 1.00
C LEU A 207 -10.20 -1.45 2.08
N VAL A 208 -10.98 -0.60 2.76
CA VAL A 208 -10.49 0.24 3.85
C VAL A 208 -9.91 -0.59 5.00
N GLY A 209 -10.45 -1.77 5.27
CA GLY A 209 -9.95 -2.67 6.31
C GLY A 209 -8.70 -3.45 5.92
N GLY A 210 -8.27 -3.38 4.66
CA GLY A 210 -7.14 -4.13 4.13
C GLY A 210 -7.48 -5.54 3.66
N SER A 211 -8.74 -5.85 3.37
CA SER A 211 -9.11 -7.13 2.75
C SER A 211 -8.50 -7.23 1.36
N VAL A 212 -7.80 -8.33 1.09
CA VAL A 212 -7.13 -8.61 -0.17
C VAL A 212 -7.32 -10.08 -0.56
N HIS A 213 -7.16 -10.39 -1.85
CA HIS A 213 -7.20 -11.78 -2.33
C HIS A 213 -6.06 -12.61 -1.71
N HIS A 214 -6.35 -13.81 -1.23
CA HIS A 214 -5.39 -14.70 -0.53
C HIS A 214 -4.67 -13.98 0.63
N PRO A 215 -5.37 -13.65 1.73
CA PRO A 215 -4.74 -13.10 2.92
C PRO A 215 -3.65 -14.04 3.44
N GLY A 216 -2.58 -13.49 4.00
CA GLY A 216 -1.39 -14.22 4.44
C GLY A 216 -0.32 -14.39 3.36
N VAL A 217 -0.62 -14.08 2.10
CA VAL A 217 0.36 -14.03 1.01
C VAL A 217 0.82 -12.59 0.81
N THR A 218 2.04 -12.29 1.25
CA THR A 218 2.61 -10.93 1.21
C THR A 218 2.73 -10.37 -0.22
N GLY A 219 2.78 -11.24 -1.24
CA GLY A 219 3.00 -10.87 -2.63
C GLY A 219 4.41 -11.23 -3.10
N ARG A 220 4.79 -10.68 -4.27
CA ARG A 220 6.06 -10.88 -4.99
C ARG A 220 7.27 -11.24 -4.13
#